data_AF-A0A553FP85-F1
#
_entry.id   AF-A0A553FP85-F1
#
_cell.length_a   1.000
_cell.length_b   1.000
_cell.length_c   1.000
_cell.angle_alpha   90.00
_cell.angle_beta   90.00
_cell.angle_gamma   90.00
#
_symmetry.space_group_name_H-M   'P 1'
#
loop_
_entity.id
_entity.type
_entity.pdbx_description
1 polymer ?
#
loop_
_entity_poly.entity_id
_entity_poly.type
_entity_poly.pdbx_seq_one_letter_code
_entity_poly.pdbx_strand_id
1 'polypeptide(L)'
;MPLTAKPVEYNGILFDSTLELKFALLIEDLCEYIYHPLTIWYDKNDLTKFDKQVCPHKYEPDFLVRKLKSNTAHLIEIKPTRFLEDELILAKRTVAENYIKRKGYDWSFRVMTERDICLDENKKPKLKELMQSRKYFKRKQRHRRLNAKYTQTLIPKNHIPYVTNLDLDERDHILFVKKGLIKEYY
;
A
#
# COMPACT_ATOMS: atom_id res chain seq x y z
N MET A 1 11.58 -23.95 4.69
CA MET A 1 12.00 -22.81 5.57
C MET A 1 10.83 -21.84 5.69
N PRO A 2 10.44 -21.39 6.89
CA PRO A 2 9.38 -20.41 7.02
C PRO A 2 9.88 -19.09 6.42
N LEU A 3 9.16 -18.58 5.42
CA LEU A 3 9.35 -17.25 4.83
C LEU A 3 9.01 -16.21 5.90
N THR A 4 9.97 -15.92 6.77
CA THR A 4 9.88 -14.70 7.61
C THR A 4 9.82 -13.52 6.65
N ALA A 5 8.69 -12.82 6.65
CA ALA A 5 8.48 -11.60 5.88
C ALA A 5 9.56 -10.60 6.29
N LYS A 6 10.56 -10.43 5.43
CA LYS A 6 11.65 -9.49 5.62
C LYS A 6 11.40 -8.32 4.68
N PRO A 7 11.44 -7.08 5.18
CA PRO A 7 11.14 -5.93 4.35
C PRO A 7 12.07 -5.82 3.13
N VAL A 8 11.53 -5.39 1.99
CA VAL A 8 12.29 -5.22 0.75
C VAL A 8 12.05 -3.82 0.20
N GLU A 9 13.13 -3.10 -0.12
CA GLU A 9 13.00 -1.79 -0.75
C GLU A 9 12.89 -1.92 -2.27
N TYR A 10 11.90 -1.23 -2.84
CA TYR A 10 11.77 -1.05 -4.27
C TYR A 10 11.22 0.34 -4.56
N ASN A 11 11.89 1.06 -5.46
CA ASN A 11 11.62 2.46 -5.77
C ASN A 11 11.43 3.33 -4.51
N GLY A 12 12.33 3.25 -3.53
CA GLY A 12 12.23 4.06 -2.31
C GLY A 12 11.10 3.70 -1.33
N ILE A 13 10.19 2.78 -1.67
CA ILE A 13 9.23 2.17 -0.73
C ILE A 13 9.89 0.99 -0.04
N LEU A 14 9.72 0.88 1.28
CA LEU A 14 10.04 -0.33 2.04
C LEU A 14 8.78 -1.17 2.25
N PHE A 15 8.63 -2.23 1.46
CA PHE A 15 7.51 -3.19 1.62
C PHE A 15 7.73 -4.08 2.82
N ASP A 16 6.69 -4.36 3.59
CA ASP A 16 6.74 -5.16 4.81
C ASP A 16 6.81 -6.66 4.51
N SER A 17 6.32 -7.07 3.34
CA SER A 17 6.39 -8.46 2.88
C SER A 17 6.86 -8.63 1.44
N THR A 18 7.33 -9.84 1.12
CA THR A 18 7.64 -10.20 -0.27
C THR A 18 6.37 -10.30 -1.12
N LEU A 19 5.21 -10.54 -0.50
CA LEU A 19 3.93 -10.63 -1.20
C LEU A 19 3.46 -9.24 -1.66
N GLU A 20 3.63 -8.21 -0.82
CA GLU A 20 3.38 -6.82 -1.20
C GLU A 20 4.31 -6.35 -2.33
N LEU A 21 5.61 -6.68 -2.26
CA LEU A 21 6.53 -6.35 -3.37
C LEU A 21 6.09 -7.04 -4.67
N LYS A 22 5.69 -8.31 -4.61
CA LYS A 22 5.15 -9.02 -5.79
C LYS A 22 3.92 -8.31 -6.33
N PHE A 23 3.02 -7.84 -5.47
CA PHE A 23 1.85 -7.09 -5.90
C PHE A 23 2.21 -5.76 -6.56
N ALA A 24 3.13 -4.98 -5.97
CA ALA A 24 3.62 -3.74 -6.57
C ALA A 24 4.21 -3.97 -7.97
N LEU A 25 5.07 -4.97 -8.11
CA LEU A 25 5.62 -5.36 -9.42
C LEU A 25 4.54 -5.82 -10.40
N LEU A 26 3.50 -6.53 -9.93
CA LEU A 26 2.41 -6.98 -10.79
C LEU A 26 1.68 -5.80 -11.45
N ILE A 27 1.39 -4.74 -10.69
CA ILE A 27 0.51 -3.65 -11.12
C ILE A 27 1.24 -2.42 -11.70
N GLU A 28 2.56 -2.31 -11.53
CA GLU A 28 3.32 -1.08 -11.82
C GLU A 28 3.22 -0.55 -13.25
N ASP A 29 2.94 -1.40 -14.24
CA ASP A 29 2.83 -0.99 -15.64
C ASP A 29 1.41 -0.55 -16.03
N LEU A 30 0.41 -0.82 -15.19
CA LEU A 30 -1.02 -0.68 -15.52
C LEU A 30 -1.77 0.26 -14.57
N CYS A 31 -1.19 0.52 -13.40
CA CYS A 31 -1.85 1.19 -12.30
C CYS A 31 -0.90 2.16 -11.61
N GLU A 32 -1.49 3.17 -11.00
CA GLU A 32 -0.85 3.96 -9.96
C GLU A 32 -1.29 3.44 -8.59
N TYR A 33 -0.42 3.52 -7.58
CA TYR A 33 -0.74 3.07 -6.24
C TYR A 33 -0.16 3.94 -5.11
N ILE A 34 -0.86 4.04 -3.98
CA ILE A 34 -0.33 4.57 -2.73
C ILE A 34 -0.09 3.39 -1.79
N TYR A 35 1.12 3.28 -1.24
CA TYR A 35 1.44 2.28 -0.22
C TYR A 35 1.10 2.82 1.18
N HIS A 36 0.39 2.03 2.00
CA HIS A 36 -0.19 2.44 3.28
C HIS A 36 -1.00 3.73 3.18
N PRO A 37 -2.06 3.78 2.35
CA PRO A 37 -2.72 5.01 1.93
C PRO A 37 -3.39 5.78 3.06
N LEU A 38 -3.91 5.12 4.10
CA LEU A 38 -4.57 5.83 5.19
C LEU A 38 -4.69 4.95 6.43
N THR A 39 -4.89 5.60 7.58
CA THR A 39 -5.26 4.93 8.84
C THR A 39 -6.76 5.11 9.09
N ILE A 40 -7.51 4.01 9.13
CA ILE A 40 -8.91 3.96 9.53
C ILE A 40 -8.98 3.65 11.03
N TRP A 41 -9.48 4.59 11.82
CA TRP A 41 -9.81 4.34 13.22
C TRP A 41 -11.20 3.71 13.30
N TYR A 42 -11.42 2.73 14.18
CA TYR A 42 -12.73 2.09 14.33
C TYR A 42 -13.03 1.59 15.74
N ASP A 43 -14.32 1.39 16.04
CA ASP A 43 -14.80 0.72 17.25
C ASP A 43 -15.16 -0.73 16.91
N LYS A 44 -14.59 -1.70 17.61
CA LYS A 44 -14.87 -3.13 17.38
C LYS A 44 -16.31 -3.52 17.71
N ASN A 45 -17.00 -2.75 18.55
CA ASN A 45 -18.39 -3.00 18.93
C ASN A 45 -19.37 -2.34 17.94
N ASP A 46 -18.89 -1.39 17.13
CA ASP A 46 -19.67 -0.66 16.14
C ASP A 46 -18.77 -0.28 14.96
N LEU A 47 -18.70 -1.19 13.96
CA LEU A 47 -17.85 -1.07 12.78
C LEU A 47 -18.29 0.04 11.80
N THR A 48 -19.20 0.93 12.22
CA THR A 48 -19.64 2.11 11.46
C THR A 48 -19.08 3.43 12.01
N LYS A 49 -18.41 3.39 13.17
CA LYS A 49 -17.77 4.56 13.80
C LYS A 49 -16.30 4.66 13.40
N PHE A 50 -15.85 5.87 13.03
CA PHE A 50 -14.51 6.12 12.51
C PHE A 50 -13.75 7.30 13.13
N ASP A 51 -14.19 7.76 14.31
CA ASP A 51 -13.61 8.95 14.94
C ASP A 51 -12.35 8.60 15.73
N LYS A 52 -11.22 9.16 15.29
CA LYS A 52 -9.88 8.99 15.89
C LYS A 52 -9.82 9.30 17.39
N GLN A 53 -10.68 10.19 17.91
CA GLN A 53 -10.64 10.58 19.33
C GLN A 53 -11.28 9.54 20.25
N VAL A 54 -12.21 8.72 19.73
CA VAL A 54 -13.02 7.80 20.55
C VAL A 54 -12.84 6.34 20.15
N CYS A 55 -12.45 6.07 18.91
CA CYS A 55 -12.22 4.72 18.40
C CYS A 55 -10.83 4.22 18.83
N PRO A 56 -10.71 3.12 19.59
CA PRO A 56 -9.40 2.67 20.10
C PRO A 56 -8.59 1.85 19.08
N HIS A 57 -9.21 1.37 18.00
CA HIS A 57 -8.58 0.41 17.08
C HIS A 57 -8.19 1.11 15.79
N LYS A 58 -7.12 0.62 15.16
CA LYS A 58 -6.63 1.15 13.88
C LYS A 58 -6.55 0.04 12.85
N TYR A 59 -6.82 0.42 11.61
CA TYR A 59 -6.66 -0.42 10.45
C TYR A 59 -5.97 0.38 9.34
N GLU A 60 -4.88 -0.16 8.81
CA GLU A 60 -4.11 0.42 7.71
C GLU A 60 -4.14 -0.60 6.56
N PRO A 61 -4.91 -0.32 5.49
CA PRO A 61 -4.85 -1.11 4.25
C PRO A 61 -3.46 -1.04 3.63
N ASP A 62 -3.06 -2.08 2.90
CA ASP A 62 -1.71 -2.14 2.31
C ASP A 62 -1.56 -1.20 1.10
N PHE A 63 -2.57 -1.11 0.22
CA PHE A 63 -2.51 -0.25 -0.98
C PHE A 63 -3.83 0.44 -1.30
N LEU A 64 -3.75 1.62 -1.92
CA LEU A 64 -4.83 2.20 -2.72
C LEU A 64 -4.36 2.24 -4.18
N VAL A 65 -5.08 1.56 -5.08
CA VAL A 65 -4.68 1.37 -6.48
C VAL A 65 -5.69 2.00 -7.41
N ARG A 66 -5.24 2.77 -8.41
CA ARG A 66 -6.06 3.30 -9.51
C ARG A 66 -5.61 2.66 -10.82
N LYS A 67 -6.52 1.98 -11.51
CA LYS A 67 -6.25 1.42 -12.84
C LYS A 67 -6.42 2.51 -13.90
N LEU A 68 -5.35 2.79 -14.66
CA LEU A 68 -5.32 3.92 -15.61
C LEU A 68 -6.38 3.82 -16.70
N LYS A 69 -6.56 2.61 -17.28
CA LYS A 69 -7.47 2.41 -18.43
C LYS A 69 -8.96 2.51 -18.06
N SER A 70 -9.37 1.92 -16.94
CA SER A 70 -10.78 1.86 -16.53
C SER A 70 -11.16 2.98 -15.56
N ASN A 71 -10.18 3.72 -15.06
CA ASN A 71 -10.36 4.75 -14.05
C ASN A 71 -11.07 4.21 -12.78
N THR A 72 -10.81 2.96 -12.43
CA THR A 72 -11.38 2.30 -11.25
C THR A 72 -10.38 2.28 -10.11
N ALA A 73 -10.84 2.55 -8.89
CA ALA A 73 -10.01 2.57 -7.69
C ALA A 73 -10.32 1.40 -6.76
N HIS A 74 -9.29 0.81 -6.16
CA HIS A 74 -9.40 -0.31 -5.24
C HIS A 74 -8.55 -0.08 -4.00
N LEU A 75 -9.16 -0.21 -2.82
CA LEU A 75 -8.46 -0.29 -1.56
C LEU A 75 -8.13 -1.77 -1.30
N ILE A 76 -6.84 -2.09 -1.20
CA ILE A 76 -6.32 -3.45 -1.22
C ILE A 76 -5.70 -3.81 0.12
N GLU A 77 -6.11 -4.96 0.65
CA GLU A 77 -5.44 -5.68 1.73
C GLU A 77 -4.77 -6.92 1.16
N ILE A 78 -3.50 -7.15 1.46
CA ILE A 78 -2.75 -8.35 1.07
C ILE A 78 -2.60 -9.26 2.29
N LYS A 79 -3.09 -10.50 2.17
CA LYS A 79 -2.94 -11.50 3.23
C LYS A 79 -2.74 -12.90 2.66
N PRO A 80 -2.01 -13.78 3.37
CA PRO A 80 -1.96 -15.19 3.01
C PRO A 80 -3.35 -15.83 2.99
N THR A 81 -3.61 -16.76 2.06
CA THR A 81 -4.93 -17.41 1.89
C THR A 81 -5.52 -17.95 3.20
N ARG A 82 -4.67 -18.49 4.08
CA ARG A 82 -5.08 -19.08 5.37
C ARG A 82 -5.77 -18.10 6.33
N PHE A 83 -5.67 -16.78 6.09
CA PHE A 83 -6.28 -15.75 6.94
C PHE A 83 -7.57 -15.17 6.34
N LEU A 84 -8.06 -15.69 5.21
CA LEU A 84 -9.26 -15.13 4.57
C LEU A 84 -10.52 -15.25 5.43
N GLU A 85 -10.60 -16.30 6.25
CA GLU A 85 -11.71 -16.58 7.15
C GLU A 85 -11.44 -16.13 8.60
N ASP A 86 -10.29 -15.48 8.83
CA ASP A 86 -9.94 -14.96 10.14
C ASP A 86 -10.90 -13.81 10.53
N GLU A 87 -11.48 -13.89 11.73
CA GLU A 87 -12.46 -12.92 12.24
C GLU A 87 -11.94 -11.47 12.17
N LEU A 88 -10.65 -11.26 12.43
CA LEU A 88 -10.04 -9.94 12.35
C LEU A 88 -10.01 -9.41 10.92
N ILE A 89 -9.75 -10.28 9.93
CA ILE A 89 -9.75 -9.91 8.52
C ILE A 89 -11.17 -9.60 8.04
N LEU A 90 -12.17 -10.39 8.47
CA LEU A 90 -13.59 -10.12 8.18
C LEU A 90 -14.07 -8.80 8.80
N ALA A 91 -13.64 -8.50 10.03
CA ALA A 91 -13.93 -7.23 10.69
C ALA A 91 -13.29 -6.05 9.92
N LYS A 92 -12.01 -6.16 9.55
CA LYS A 92 -11.30 -5.15 8.74
C LYS A 92 -11.95 -4.91 7.38
N ARG A 93 -12.42 -5.98 6.71
CA ARG A 93 -13.21 -5.86 5.48
C ARG A 93 -14.45 -5.01 5.69
N THR A 94 -15.24 -5.35 6.70
CA THR A 94 -16.47 -4.61 7.04
C THR A 94 -16.18 -3.14 7.38
N VAL A 95 -15.13 -2.89 8.16
CA VAL A 95 -14.65 -1.53 8.50
C VAL A 95 -14.29 -0.75 7.24
N ALA A 96 -13.52 -1.35 6.32
CA ALA A 96 -13.10 -0.69 5.08
C ALA A 96 -14.29 -0.34 4.19
N GLU A 97 -15.22 -1.27 4.00
CA GLU A 97 -16.41 -1.08 3.16
C GLU A 97 -17.33 0.01 3.74
N ASN A 98 -17.58 -0.03 5.05
CA ASN A 98 -18.37 1.00 5.72
C ASN A 98 -17.68 2.37 5.67
N TYR A 99 -16.35 2.42 5.82
CA TYR A 99 -15.57 3.66 5.72
C TYR A 99 -15.68 4.27 4.32
N ILE A 100 -15.45 3.47 3.27
CA ILE A 100 -15.59 3.87 1.86
C ILE A 100 -16.99 4.42 1.61
N LYS A 101 -18.02 3.69 2.02
CA LYS A 101 -19.42 4.10 1.86
C LYS A 101 -19.72 5.41 2.59
N ARG A 102 -19.27 5.55 3.85
CA ARG A 102 -19.48 6.75 4.68
C ARG A 102 -18.83 7.99 4.08
N LYS A 103 -17.66 7.83 3.46
CA LYS A 103 -16.90 8.90 2.81
C LYS A 103 -17.35 9.20 1.38
N GLY A 104 -18.16 8.32 0.78
CA GLY A 104 -18.64 8.50 -0.60
C GLY A 104 -17.54 8.35 -1.65
N TYR A 105 -16.51 7.53 -1.35
CA TYR A 105 -15.45 7.24 -2.32
C TYR A 105 -15.93 6.28 -3.41
N ASP A 106 -15.35 6.41 -4.61
CA ASP A 106 -15.59 5.52 -5.76
C ASP A 106 -14.74 4.23 -5.68
N TRP A 107 -14.21 3.91 -4.50
CA TRP A 107 -13.31 2.79 -4.28
C TRP A 107 -14.11 1.52 -4.04
N SER A 108 -13.55 0.37 -4.42
CA SER A 108 -14.00 -0.92 -3.87
C SER A 108 -12.92 -1.50 -2.97
N PHE A 109 -13.30 -2.15 -1.87
CA PHE A 109 -12.36 -2.91 -1.07
C PHE A 109 -12.10 -4.30 -1.67
N ARG A 110 -10.85 -4.79 -1.61
CA ARG A 110 -10.49 -6.17 -1.99
C ARG A 110 -9.39 -6.74 -1.10
N VAL A 111 -9.51 -8.02 -0.77
CA VAL A 111 -8.43 -8.80 -0.17
C VAL A 111 -7.75 -9.61 -1.27
N MET A 112 -6.43 -9.52 -1.36
CA MET A 112 -5.61 -10.23 -2.35
C MET A 112 -4.64 -11.18 -1.66
N THR A 113 -4.46 -12.36 -2.26
CA THR A 113 -3.67 -13.45 -1.70
C THR A 113 -2.55 -13.88 -2.64
N GLU A 114 -1.70 -14.80 -2.19
CA GLU A 114 -0.70 -15.44 -3.04
C GLU A 114 -1.27 -16.19 -4.25
N ARG A 115 -2.57 -16.52 -4.24
CA ARG A 115 -3.25 -17.13 -5.39
C ARG A 115 -3.60 -16.10 -6.46
N ASP A 116 -3.85 -14.86 -6.04
CA ASP A 116 -4.22 -13.77 -6.93
C ASP A 116 -2.99 -13.01 -7.47
N ILE A 117 -1.88 -13.07 -6.72
CA ILE A 117 -0.63 -12.35 -7.02
C ILE A 117 0.34 -13.27 -7.76
N CYS A 118 0.08 -13.47 -9.05
CA CYS A 118 0.91 -14.24 -9.97
C CYS A 118 1.75 -13.31 -10.85
N LEU A 119 3.07 -13.30 -10.65
CA LEU A 119 3.98 -12.53 -11.51
C LEU A 119 4.19 -13.23 -12.86
N ASP A 120 4.13 -12.44 -13.93
CA ASP A 120 4.56 -12.86 -15.26
C ASP A 120 6.01 -13.32 -15.26
N GLU A 121 6.36 -14.25 -16.16
CA GLU A 121 7.73 -14.77 -16.28
C GLU A 121 8.76 -13.65 -16.45
N ASN A 122 8.40 -12.57 -17.14
CA ASN A 122 9.27 -11.41 -17.36
C ASN A 122 9.61 -10.64 -16.07
N LYS A 123 8.76 -10.72 -15.04
CA LYS A 123 8.95 -10.00 -13.76
C LYS A 123 9.64 -10.84 -12.69
N LYS A 124 9.73 -12.17 -12.88
CA LYS A 124 10.41 -13.07 -11.93
C LYS A 124 11.92 -12.78 -11.80
N PRO A 125 12.68 -12.49 -12.88
CA PRO A 125 14.09 -12.11 -12.77
C PRO A 125 14.29 -10.84 -11.93
N LYS A 126 13.47 -9.81 -12.15
CA LYS A 126 13.49 -8.55 -11.40
C LYS A 126 13.26 -8.77 -9.91
N LEU A 127 12.26 -9.58 -9.55
CA LEU A 127 12.03 -9.96 -8.15
C LEU A 127 13.26 -10.66 -7.54
N LYS A 128 13.86 -11.61 -8.26
CA LYS A 128 15.03 -12.37 -7.80
C LYS A 128 16.22 -11.44 -7.53
N GLU A 129 16.47 -10.48 -8.42
CA GLU A 129 17.52 -9.48 -8.26
C GLU A 129 17.29 -8.61 -7.02
N LEU A 130 16.07 -8.08 -6.84
CA LEU A 130 15.69 -7.29 -5.66
C LEU A 130 15.83 -8.08 -4.35
N MET A 131 15.58 -9.39 -4.38
CA MET A 131 15.78 -10.27 -3.24
C MET A 131 17.27 -10.60 -2.97
N GLN A 132 18.16 -10.46 -3.95
CA GLN A 132 19.59 -10.78 -3.82
C GLN A 132 20.44 -9.55 -3.44
N SER A 133 20.06 -8.34 -3.86
CA SER A 133 20.72 -7.07 -3.52
C SER A 133 20.69 -6.74 -2.01
N ARG A 134 20.00 -7.55 -1.20
CA ARG A 134 19.81 -7.47 0.25
C ARG A 134 21.08 -7.30 1.10
N LYS A 135 22.27 -7.72 0.65
CA LYS A 135 23.52 -7.56 1.44
C LYS A 135 23.92 -6.08 1.61
N TYR A 136 23.71 -5.24 0.60
CA TYR A 136 24.03 -3.81 0.65
C TYR A 136 22.97 -2.99 1.43
N PHE A 137 21.77 -3.55 1.57
CA PHE A 137 20.61 -2.89 2.16
C PHE A 137 20.73 -2.63 3.66
N LYS A 138 21.26 -3.57 4.48
CA LYS A 138 21.43 -3.37 5.94
C LYS A 138 22.28 -2.13 6.28
N ARG A 139 23.29 -1.85 5.45
CA ARG A 139 24.19 -0.69 5.60
C ARG A 139 23.49 0.62 5.22
N LYS A 140 22.67 0.60 4.16
CA LYS A 140 21.87 1.75 3.71
C LYS A 140 20.70 2.08 4.65
N GLN A 141 20.07 1.06 5.25
CA GLN A 141 18.96 1.22 6.21
C GLN A 141 19.42 1.87 7.53
N ARG A 142 20.61 1.53 8.05
CA ARG A 142 21.22 2.22 9.20
C ARG A 142 21.45 3.70 8.88
N HIS A 143 21.92 3.99 7.67
CA HIS A 143 22.18 5.36 7.22
C HIS A 143 20.90 6.17 6.99
N ARG A 144 19.86 5.56 6.40
CA ARG A 144 18.55 6.20 6.20
C ARG A 144 17.76 6.42 7.49
N ARG A 145 17.82 5.52 8.47
CA ARG A 145 17.22 5.76 9.80
C ARG A 145 17.87 6.94 10.53
N LEU A 146 19.16 7.20 10.27
CA LEU A 146 19.87 8.39 10.77
C LEU A 146 19.48 9.65 9.97
N ASN A 147 19.28 9.53 8.65
CA ASN A 147 18.94 10.65 7.76
C ASN A 147 17.43 10.96 7.64
N ALA A 148 16.54 10.07 8.12
CA ALA A 148 15.09 10.32 8.21
C ALA A 148 14.75 11.45 9.21
N LYS A 149 15.72 11.86 10.04
CA LYS A 149 15.65 13.11 10.80
C LYS A 149 15.95 14.38 9.99
N TYR A 150 16.46 14.26 8.74
CA TYR A 150 17.15 15.39 8.09
C TYR A 150 17.00 15.54 6.56
N THR A 151 16.25 14.73 5.81
CA THR A 151 16.23 14.92 4.34
C THR A 151 14.91 14.61 3.66
N GLN A 152 14.15 15.68 3.35
CA GLN A 152 13.39 15.80 2.10
C GLN A 152 14.40 15.70 0.96
N THR A 153 14.58 14.52 0.36
CA THR A 153 15.49 14.38 -0.79
C THR A 153 14.69 14.21 -2.06
N LEU A 154 14.89 15.18 -2.95
CA LEU A 154 14.42 15.31 -4.32
C LEU A 154 14.27 13.96 -5.01
N ILE A 155 13.03 13.62 -5.31
CA ILE A 155 12.63 12.43 -6.03
C ILE A 155 12.83 12.70 -7.54
N PRO A 156 13.39 11.77 -8.35
CA PRO A 156 13.68 12.01 -9.78
C PRO A 156 12.42 12.31 -10.61
N LYS A 157 12.55 13.21 -11.59
CA LYS A 157 11.48 13.75 -12.48
C LYS A 157 10.77 12.75 -13.42
N ASN A 158 10.98 11.44 -13.28
CA ASN A 158 10.31 10.45 -14.14
C ASN A 158 8.99 10.03 -13.47
N HIS A 159 7.93 9.79 -14.26
CA HIS A 159 6.63 9.36 -13.76
C HIS A 159 6.77 8.20 -12.76
N ILE A 160 6.35 8.45 -11.52
CA ILE A 160 6.45 7.50 -10.43
C ILE A 160 5.05 6.93 -10.23
N PRO A 161 4.82 5.63 -10.47
CA PRO A 161 3.50 5.04 -10.35
C PRO A 161 3.08 4.90 -8.88
N TYR A 162 3.81 5.51 -7.94
CA TYR A 162 3.55 5.37 -6.52
C TYR A 162 3.86 6.59 -5.67
N VAL A 163 3.20 6.67 -4.52
CA VAL A 163 3.43 7.67 -3.49
C VAL A 163 3.47 6.97 -2.12
N THR A 164 4.40 7.38 -1.25
CA THR A 164 4.41 7.00 0.16
C THR A 164 3.62 8.02 0.97
N ASN A 165 2.81 7.57 1.93
CA ASN A 165 1.87 8.38 2.72
C ASN A 165 2.51 9.41 3.69
N LEU A 166 3.73 9.87 3.43
CA LEU A 166 4.47 10.68 4.39
C LEU A 166 3.90 12.08 4.60
N ASP A 167 3.04 12.62 3.71
CA ASP A 167 2.47 13.97 3.86
C ASP A 167 1.12 14.17 3.12
N LEU A 168 0.32 13.12 2.86
CA LEU A 168 -0.94 13.27 2.08
C LEU A 168 -2.15 13.58 2.97
N ASP A 169 -2.91 14.61 2.62
CA ASP A 169 -4.22 14.89 3.23
C ASP A 169 -5.38 14.24 2.45
N GLU A 170 -6.61 14.34 2.98
CA GLU A 170 -7.80 13.76 2.35
C GLU A 170 -8.03 14.29 0.92
N ARG A 171 -7.62 15.53 0.62
CA ARG A 171 -7.71 16.12 -0.72
C ARG A 171 -6.65 15.54 -1.65
N ASP A 172 -5.44 15.30 -1.16
CA ASP A 172 -4.37 14.67 -1.94
C ASP A 172 -4.74 13.23 -2.35
N HIS A 173 -5.38 12.49 -1.45
CA HIS A 173 -5.93 11.18 -1.79
C HIS A 173 -7.02 11.28 -2.86
N ILE A 174 -7.94 12.24 -2.74
CA ILE A 174 -8.99 12.47 -3.74
C ILE A 174 -8.38 12.90 -5.10
N LEU A 175 -7.33 13.74 -5.10
CA LEU A 175 -6.63 14.21 -6.29
C LEU A 175 -5.86 13.09 -6.99
N PHE A 176 -5.08 12.30 -6.24
CA PHE A 176 -4.41 11.11 -6.74
C PHE A 176 -5.43 10.14 -7.36
N VAL A 177 -6.52 9.86 -6.66
CA VAL A 177 -7.57 8.97 -7.14
C VAL A 177 -8.26 9.53 -8.38
N LYS A 178 -8.62 10.81 -8.43
CA LYS A 178 -9.40 11.37 -9.55
C LYS A 178 -8.58 11.69 -10.78
N LYS A 179 -7.28 11.99 -10.63
CA LYS A 179 -6.46 12.57 -11.70
C LYS A 179 -5.14 11.84 -11.96
N GLY A 180 -4.77 10.86 -11.14
CA GLY A 180 -3.45 10.23 -11.18
C GLY A 180 -2.30 11.19 -10.90
N LEU A 181 -2.59 12.33 -10.29
CA LEU A 181 -1.65 13.43 -10.13
C LEU A 181 -1.79 14.00 -8.73
N ILE A 182 -0.68 14.02 -7.99
CA ILE A 182 -0.51 14.96 -6.89
C ILE A 182 -0.14 16.30 -7.53
N LYS A 183 -0.93 17.33 -7.22
CA LYS A 183 -0.63 18.69 -7.66
C LYS A 183 0.69 19.13 -7.03
N GLU A 184 1.57 19.68 -7.86
CA GLU A 184 2.85 20.38 -7.54
C GLU A 184 4.14 19.54 -7.59
N TYR A 185 4.49 19.13 -8.82
CA TYR A 185 5.84 19.32 -9.38
C TYR A 185 5.74 20.09 -10.72
N TYR A 186 5.05 21.23 -10.70
CA TYR A 186 5.18 22.26 -11.75
C TYR A 186 6.27 23.23 -11.36
#